data_AF-A0A423XQ88-F1
#
_entry.id   AF-A0A423XQ88-F1
#
_cell.length_a   1.000
_cell.length_b   1.000
_cell.length_c   1.000
_cell.angle_alpha   90.00
_cell.angle_beta   90.00
_cell.angle_gamma   90.00
#
_symmetry.space_group_name_H-M   'P 1'
#
loop_
_entity.id
_entity.type
_entity.pdbx_description
1 polymer ?
#
loop_
_entity_poly.entity_id
_entity_poly.type
_entity_poly.pdbx_seq_one_letter_code
_entity_poly.pdbx_strand_id
1 'polypeptide(L)'
;MRFEGNAEFRRVEYRYDPLGRRTHKVLWRYNDLQPETIRFDWQGLQLAGEQSDREPDHYIQYVYTEGSYEPLARVDSVFDDCEI
;
A
#
# COMPACT_ATOMS: atom_id res chain seq x y z
N MET A 1 12.43 9.13 6.83
CA MET A 1 13.45 8.25 7.43
C MET A 1 14.41 7.81 6.33
N ARG A 2 15.73 7.91 6.54
CA ARG A 2 16.71 7.28 5.64
C ARG A 2 17.02 5.89 6.18
N PHE A 3 17.23 4.94 5.27
CA PHE A 3 17.68 3.61 5.68
C PHE A 3 19.20 3.61 5.74
N GLU A 4 19.74 3.08 6.83
CA GLU A 4 21.17 2.78 6.95
C GLU A 4 21.34 1.25 6.81
N GLY A 5 22.23 0.81 5.91
CA GLY A 5 22.49 -0.61 5.68
C GLY A 5 21.44 -1.38 4.87
N ASN A 6 20.39 -0.73 4.36
CA ASN A 6 19.46 -1.37 3.42
C ASN A 6 20.06 -1.36 2.00
N ALA A 7 20.12 -2.53 1.34
CA ALA A 7 20.74 -2.67 0.02
C ALA A 7 19.90 -2.12 -1.14
N GLU A 8 18.60 -1.92 -0.93
CA GLU A 8 17.62 -1.66 -1.99
C GLU A 8 17.01 -0.25 -1.89
N PHE A 9 16.73 0.20 -0.68
CA PHE A 9 16.04 1.45 -0.39
C PHE A 9 16.94 2.45 0.32
N ARG A 10 16.87 3.72 -0.11
CA ARG A 10 17.63 4.83 0.49
C ARG A 10 16.81 5.68 1.47
N ARG A 11 15.49 5.75 1.27
CA ARG A 11 14.59 6.60 2.05
C ARG A 11 13.17 6.06 2.01
N VAL A 12 12.46 6.26 3.10
CA VAL A 12 11.00 6.11 3.17
C VAL A 12 10.36 7.36 3.77
N GLU A 13 9.20 7.70 3.25
CA GLU A 13 8.30 8.71 3.80
C GLU A 13 6.92 8.11 4.03
N TYR A 14 6.23 8.64 5.05
CA TYR A 14 4.89 8.21 5.41
C TYR A 14 3.99 9.43 5.48
N ARG A 15 2.76 9.28 4.98
CA ARG A 15 1.70 10.28 5.15
C ARG A 15 0.58 9.67 5.98
N TYR A 16 -0.03 10.50 6.80
CA TYR A 16 -1.08 10.11 7.71
C TYR A 16 -2.25 11.08 7.58
N ASP A 17 -3.46 10.60 7.84
CA ASP A 17 -4.63 11.45 8.00
C ASP A 17 -4.76 11.97 9.45
N PRO A 18 -5.75 12.83 9.75
CA PRO A 18 -5.93 13.36 11.11
C PRO A 18 -6.24 12.33 12.20
N LEU A 19 -6.68 11.11 11.83
CA LEU A 19 -6.89 10.01 12.78
C LEU A 19 -5.59 9.21 13.03
N GLY A 20 -4.47 9.61 12.42
CA GLY A 20 -3.19 8.94 12.54
C GLY A 20 -3.09 7.66 11.70
N ARG A 21 -4.02 7.41 10.79
CA ARG A 21 -3.97 6.25 9.90
C ARG A 21 -3.02 6.53 8.74
N ARG A 22 -2.19 5.56 8.39
CA ARG A 22 -1.23 5.70 7.27
C ARG A 22 -1.98 5.70 5.95
N THR A 23 -1.87 6.76 5.17
CA THR A 23 -2.50 6.89 3.84
C THR A 23 -1.53 6.62 2.70
N HIS A 24 -0.24 6.90 2.91
CA HIS A 24 0.80 6.67 1.90
C HIS A 24 2.09 6.16 2.53
N LYS A 25 2.79 5.28 1.80
CA LYS A 25 4.18 4.89 2.01
C LYS A 25 4.93 5.16 0.72
N VAL A 26 5.88 6.10 0.76
CA VAL A 26 6.69 6.50 -0.39
C VAL A 26 8.09 5.93 -0.23
N LEU A 27 8.46 4.99 -1.09
CA LEU A 27 9.72 4.26 -1.06
C LEU A 27 10.67 4.77 -2.15
N TRP A 28 11.84 5.22 -1.73
CA TRP A 28 12.92 5.61 -2.63
C TRP A 28 13.93 4.48 -2.72
N ARG A 29 14.10 3.91 -3.91
CA ARG A 29 15.11 2.90 -4.23
C ARG A 29 16.41 3.57 -4.69
N TYR A 30 17.54 2.86 -4.60
CA TYR A 30 18.82 3.40 -5.08
C TYR A 30 18.86 3.51 -6.61
N ASN A 31 18.26 2.54 -7.31
CA ASN A 31 18.39 2.39 -8.75
C ASN A 31 17.23 3.00 -9.55
N ASP A 32 16.24 3.59 -8.88
CA ASP A 32 15.09 4.23 -9.55
C ASP A 32 15.14 5.76 -9.41
N LEU A 33 14.76 6.44 -10.49
CA LEU A 33 14.65 7.90 -10.52
C LEU A 33 13.42 8.40 -9.77
N GLN A 34 12.32 7.67 -9.85
CA GLN A 34 11.04 8.00 -9.21
C GLN A 34 10.80 7.05 -8.02
N PRO A 35 10.22 7.55 -6.91
CA PRO A 35 9.82 6.69 -5.82
C PRO A 35 8.60 5.83 -6.18
N GLU A 36 8.44 4.73 -5.49
CA GLU A 36 7.21 3.94 -5.46
C GLU A 36 6.28 4.50 -4.38
N THR A 37 5.01 4.70 -4.71
CA THR A 37 3.98 5.11 -3.77
C THR A 37 2.97 3.99 -3.56
N ILE A 38 2.90 3.49 -2.34
CA ILE A 38 1.83 2.59 -1.90
C ILE A 38 0.76 3.46 -1.22
N ARG A 39 -0.45 3.46 -1.78
CA ARG A 39 -1.63 4.11 -1.20
C ARG A 39 -2.38 3.10 -0.32
N PHE A 40 -2.93 3.56 0.79
CA PHE A 40 -3.73 2.76 1.72
C PHE A 40 -5.12 3.35 1.82
N ASP A 41 -6.14 2.54 1.52
CA ASP A 41 -7.54 2.90 1.63
C ASP A 41 -8.10 2.39 2.96
N TRP A 42 -8.93 3.19 3.63
CA TRP A 42 -9.48 2.86 4.95
C TRP A 42 -11.01 2.90 4.95
N GLN A 43 -11.63 1.90 5.58
CA GLN A 43 -13.05 1.88 5.90
C GLN A 43 -13.21 2.00 7.41
N GLY A 44 -13.62 3.19 7.89
CA GLY A 44 -13.58 3.46 9.33
C GLY A 44 -12.16 3.23 9.87
N LEU A 45 -11.99 2.42 10.91
CA LEU A 45 -10.67 2.12 11.46
C LEU A 45 -10.01 0.85 10.89
N GLN A 46 -10.64 0.20 9.91
CA GLN A 46 -10.12 -0.98 9.23
C GLN A 46 -9.40 -0.58 7.94
N LEU A 47 -8.26 -1.21 7.69
CA LEU A 47 -7.56 -1.05 6.42
C LEU A 47 -8.37 -1.77 5.34
N ALA A 48 -8.91 -1.05 4.36
CA ALA A 48 -9.75 -1.65 3.33
C ALA A 48 -8.91 -2.21 2.17
N GLY A 49 -7.80 -1.55 1.84
CA GLY A 49 -6.93 -2.01 0.76
C GLY A 49 -5.67 -1.20 0.58
N GLU A 50 -4.85 -1.64 -0.36
CA GLU A 50 -3.62 -0.97 -0.77
C GLU A 50 -3.32 -1.18 -2.26
N GLN A 51 -2.63 -0.21 -2.85
CA GLN A 51 -2.21 -0.24 -4.26
C GLN A 51 -0.87 0.47 -4.43
N SER A 52 0.04 -0.15 -5.18
CA SER A 52 1.31 0.45 -5.60
C SER A 52 1.14 1.15 -6.95
N ASP A 53 1.72 2.35 -7.09
CA ASP A 53 1.78 3.04 -8.40
C ASP A 53 2.68 2.34 -9.43
N ARG A 54 3.51 1.36 -9.00
CA ARG A 54 4.30 0.51 -9.91
C ARG A 54 3.53 -0.68 -10.46
N GLU A 55 2.49 -1.11 -9.76
CA GLU A 55 1.61 -2.21 -10.15
C GLU A 55 0.16 -1.69 -10.13
N PRO A 56 -0.19 -0.74 -11.02
CA PRO A 56 -1.50 -0.10 -11.00
C PRO A 56 -2.65 -1.07 -11.24
N ASP A 57 -2.39 -2.20 -11.90
CA ASP A 57 -3.39 -3.23 -12.16
C ASP A 57 -3.56 -4.21 -11.01
N HIS A 58 -2.71 -4.11 -9.97
CA HIS A 58 -2.76 -4.94 -8.78
C HIS A 58 -3.42 -4.17 -7.63
N TYR A 59 -4.51 -4.70 -7.10
CA TYR A 59 -5.19 -4.15 -5.92
C TYR A 59 -5.29 -5.21 -4.83
N ILE A 60 -4.86 -4.86 -3.61
CA ILE A 60 -4.97 -5.73 -2.44
C ILE A 60 -6.13 -5.23 -1.59
N GLN A 61 -7.08 -6.10 -1.29
CA GLN A 61 -8.18 -5.83 -0.37
C GLN A 61 -8.07 -6.66 0.90
N TYR A 62 -8.36 -6.05 2.05
CA TYR A 62 -8.44 -6.74 3.33
C TYR A 62 -9.89 -6.81 3.79
N VAL A 63 -10.33 -8.02 4.16
CA VAL A 63 -11.69 -8.29 4.63
C VAL A 63 -11.61 -8.78 6.07
N TYR A 64 -12.46 -8.23 6.93
CA TYR A 64 -12.55 -8.58 8.35
C TYR A 64 -13.90 -9.22 8.66
N THR A 65 -13.96 -9.96 9.76
CA THR A 65 -15.26 -10.43 10.27
C THR A 65 -16.10 -9.24 10.76
N GLU A 66 -17.42 -9.38 10.68
CA GLU A 66 -18.35 -8.28 10.96
C GLU A 66 -18.14 -7.73 12.38
N GLY A 67 -17.95 -6.42 12.48
CA GLY A 67 -17.79 -5.72 13.76
C GLY A 67 -16.50 -6.02 14.51
N SER A 68 -15.50 -6.65 13.88
CA SER A 68 -14.25 -7.05 14.53
C SER A 68 -13.01 -6.69 13.70
N TYR A 69 -11.81 -6.83 14.28
CA TYR A 69 -10.53 -6.70 13.56
C TYR A 69 -9.90 -8.05 13.20
N GLU A 70 -10.64 -9.15 13.38
CA GLU A 70 -10.20 -10.48 12.99
C GLU A 70 -10.16 -10.57 11.45
N PRO A 71 -9.00 -10.91 10.86
CA PRO A 71 -8.86 -11.01 9.42
C PRO A 71 -9.67 -12.19 8.90
N LEU A 72 -10.60 -11.94 7.99
CA LEU A 72 -11.37 -12.96 7.29
C LEU A 72 -10.65 -13.40 6.02
N ALA A 73 -10.15 -12.45 5.23
CA ALA A 73 -9.43 -12.73 3.99
C ALA A 73 -8.54 -11.57 3.56
N ARG A 74 -7.54 -11.89 2.72
CA ARG A 74 -6.84 -10.96 1.86
C ARG A 74 -7.12 -11.37 0.42
N VAL A 75 -7.55 -10.42 -0.40
CA VAL A 75 -7.84 -10.64 -1.82
C VAL A 75 -6.83 -9.85 -2.64
N ASP A 76 -6.06 -10.55 -3.47
CA ASP A 76 -5.12 -9.97 -4.42
C ASP A 76 -5.78 -10.00 -5.82
N SER A 77 -6.20 -8.83 -6.29
CA SER A 77 -6.85 -8.67 -7.60
C SER A 77 -5.84 -8.19 -8.63
N VAL A 78 -5.82 -8.81 -9.79
CA VAL A 78 -5.03 -8.39 -10.96
C VAL A 78 -6.00 -8.12 -12.10
N PHE A 79 -6.03 -6.89 -12.60
CA PHE A 79 -6.79 -6.54 -13.79
C PHE A 79 -5.92 -6.82 -15.01
N ASP A 80 -6.28 -7.80 -15.81
CA ASP A 80 -5.64 -8.04 -17.10
C ASP A 80 -6.48 -7.33 -18.16
N ASP A 81 -5.92 -6.32 -18.82
CA ASP A 81 -6.52 -5.66 -19.98
C ASP A 81 -6.45 -6.62 -21.19
N CYS A 82 -7.15 -7.76 -21.11
CA CYS A 82 -7.44 -8.56 -22.29
C CYS A 82 -8.45 -7.79 -23.14
N GLU A 83 -7.95 -6.98 -24.07
CA GLU A 83 -8.74 -6.35 -25.13
C GLU A 83 -9.60 -7.40 -25.85
N ILE A 84 -10.90 -7.09 -26.03
CA ILE A 84 -11.88 -7.84 -26.83
C ILE A 84 -11.82 -7.37 -28.27
#